data_AF-J9E131-F1
#
_entry.id   AF-J9E131-F1
#
_cell.length_a   1.000
_cell.length_b   1.000
_cell.length_c   1.000
_cell.angle_alpha   90.00
_cell.angle_beta   90.00
_cell.angle_gamma   90.00
#
_symmetry.space_group_name_H-M   'P 1'
#
loop_
_entity.id
_entity.type
_entity.pdbx_description
1 polymer ?
#
loop_
_entity_poly.entity_id
_entity_poly.type
_entity_poly.pdbx_seq_one_letter_code
_entity_poly.pdbx_strand_id
1 'polypeptide(L)'
;AYWRTCAFLLGAVVDQAFAVDVQLVGPSKVDYHSGRFEYIARIKDLHDWAPNSENLFALTEKVVGKYITKALLIEPLFVSLEFAMDLFDSNISKQELLHEIKQETNNGEQGVIIYRMGDFVDITYGPLIPCTSHVDKFAVTKVEHENSQYRFIGVSIPKELKCSSYSWDIICDASVIPPVKQQKLLKTSV
;
A
#
# COMPACT_ATOMS: atom_id res chain seq x y z
N ALA A 1 10.36 -4.43 -4.70
CA ALA A 1 9.15 -5.19 -5.05
C ALA A 1 8.31 -5.48 -3.80
N TYR A 2 8.87 -6.18 -2.80
CA TYR A 2 8.16 -6.57 -1.56
C TYR A 2 7.35 -5.45 -0.89
N TRP A 3 8.00 -4.33 -0.52
CA TRP A 3 7.32 -3.22 0.14
C TRP A 3 6.21 -2.56 -0.71
N ARG A 4 6.41 -2.48 -2.03
CA ARG A 4 5.37 -2.00 -2.95
C ARG A 4 4.17 -2.95 -2.98
N THR A 5 4.40 -4.27 -2.92
CA THR A 5 3.29 -5.22 -2.80
C THR A 5 2.57 -5.06 -1.47
N CYS A 6 3.29 -4.83 -0.38
CA CYS A 6 2.64 -4.57 0.92
C CYS A 6 1.80 -3.28 0.89
N ALA A 7 2.28 -2.21 0.25
CA ALA A 7 1.48 -1.01 0.02
C ALA A 7 0.28 -1.30 -0.90
N PHE A 8 0.45 -2.09 -1.96
CA PHE A 8 -0.62 -2.50 -2.86
C PHE A 8 -1.74 -3.26 -2.12
N LEU A 9 -1.38 -4.12 -1.17
CA LEU A 9 -2.33 -4.79 -0.26
C LEU A 9 -3.09 -3.80 0.64
N LEU A 10 -2.44 -2.71 1.09
CA LEU A 10 -3.14 -1.63 1.80
C LEU A 10 -4.17 -0.94 0.89
N GLY A 11 -3.80 -0.62 -0.35
CA GLY A 11 -4.73 -0.06 -1.32
C GLY A 11 -5.98 -0.94 -1.49
N ALA A 12 -5.76 -2.25 -1.67
CA ALA A 12 -6.84 -3.23 -1.83
C ALA A 12 -7.79 -3.30 -0.62
N VAL A 13 -7.26 -3.28 0.60
CA VAL A 13 -8.13 -3.34 1.79
C VAL A 13 -8.87 -2.03 2.01
N VAL A 14 -8.22 -0.89 1.77
CA VAL A 14 -8.81 0.45 1.94
C VAL A 14 -9.98 0.63 0.98
N ASP A 15 -9.81 0.24 -0.28
CA ASP A 15 -10.86 0.25 -1.30
C ASP A 15 -12.13 -0.49 -0.87
N GLN A 16 -11.99 -1.59 -0.13
CA GLN A 16 -13.11 -2.43 0.29
C GLN A 16 -13.61 -2.15 1.72
N ALA A 17 -12.88 -1.39 2.53
CA ALA A 17 -13.13 -1.28 3.98
C ALA A 17 -14.19 -0.24 4.35
N PHE A 18 -14.41 0.75 3.51
CA PHE A 18 -15.31 1.86 3.81
C PHE A 18 -16.62 1.72 3.02
N ALA A 19 -17.72 2.14 3.64
CA ALA A 19 -19.05 2.13 3.01
C ALA A 19 -19.32 3.37 2.12
N VAL A 20 -18.38 4.31 2.13
CA VAL A 20 -18.41 5.57 1.37
C VAL A 20 -17.42 5.50 0.21
N ASP A 21 -17.51 6.45 -0.72
CA ASP A 21 -16.61 6.51 -1.87
C ASP A 21 -15.14 6.70 -1.45
N VAL A 22 -14.27 5.86 -2.00
CA VAL A 22 -12.82 5.85 -1.73
C VAL A 22 -12.08 6.18 -3.03
N GLN A 23 -11.37 7.30 -3.04
CA GLN A 23 -10.47 7.69 -4.11
C GLN A 23 -9.04 7.33 -3.72
N LEU A 24 -8.55 6.18 -4.20
CA LEU A 24 -7.17 5.76 -3.99
C LEU A 24 -6.22 6.73 -4.70
N VAL A 25 -5.26 7.31 -3.98
CA VAL A 25 -4.22 8.17 -4.58
C VAL A 25 -3.07 7.30 -5.07
N GLY A 26 -2.58 6.40 -4.22
CA GLY A 26 -1.51 5.48 -4.56
C GLY A 26 -0.54 5.22 -3.40
N PRO A 27 0.45 4.35 -3.63
CA PRO A 27 1.51 4.13 -2.66
C PRO A 27 2.36 5.40 -2.51
N SER A 28 2.71 5.73 -1.28
CA SER A 28 3.62 6.86 -1.04
C SER A 28 5.02 6.54 -1.57
N LYS A 29 5.73 7.55 -2.10
CA LYS A 29 7.14 7.41 -2.53
C LYS A 29 8.12 7.37 -1.33
N VAL A 30 7.65 6.96 -0.15
CA VAL A 30 8.45 6.94 1.11
C VAL A 30 9.68 6.06 0.95
N ASP A 31 10.76 6.49 1.60
CA ASP A 31 11.96 5.69 1.77
C ASP A 31 11.67 4.41 2.57
N TYR A 32 11.84 3.26 1.92
CA TYR A 32 11.67 1.94 2.52
C TYR A 32 12.66 1.66 3.67
N HIS A 33 13.74 2.45 3.79
CA HIS A 33 14.63 2.41 4.96
C HIS A 33 13.94 2.81 6.27
N SER A 34 12.77 3.45 6.20
CA SER A 34 11.93 3.72 7.37
C SER A 34 11.31 2.46 8.01
N GLY A 35 11.38 1.30 7.34
CA GLY A 35 10.84 0.03 7.84
C GLY A 35 9.31 -0.08 7.75
N ARG A 36 8.64 0.89 7.11
CA ARG A 36 7.20 0.94 6.91
C ARG A 36 6.84 1.23 5.46
N PHE A 37 5.62 0.90 5.09
CA PHE A 37 5.04 1.22 3.78
C PHE A 37 3.71 1.93 3.98
N GLU A 38 3.34 2.75 3.00
CA GLU A 38 2.17 3.61 3.12
C GLU A 38 1.36 3.60 1.84
N TYR A 39 0.03 3.69 1.99
CA TYR A 39 -0.89 3.89 0.90
C TYR A 39 -1.83 5.05 1.21
N ILE A 40 -1.98 5.95 0.25
CA ILE A 40 -2.72 7.20 0.40
C ILE A 40 -4.09 7.06 -0.27
N ALA A 41 -5.15 7.47 0.41
CA ALA A 41 -6.51 7.53 -0.12
C ALA A 41 -7.23 8.80 0.35
N ARG A 42 -8.19 9.26 -0.44
CA ARG A 42 -9.18 10.26 -0.02
C ARG A 42 -10.50 9.52 0.18
N ILE A 43 -11.10 9.68 1.35
CA ILE A 43 -12.34 8.98 1.70
C ILE A 43 -13.43 10.04 1.88
N LYS A 44 -14.44 9.97 1.03
CA LYS A 44 -15.50 10.98 0.98
C LYS A 44 -16.35 10.93 2.25
N ASP A 45 -16.75 12.09 2.76
CA ASP A 45 -17.63 12.26 3.93
C ASP A 45 -17.07 11.64 5.23
N LEU A 46 -15.80 11.22 5.24
CA LEU A 46 -15.09 10.76 6.43
C LEU A 46 -14.32 11.93 7.03
N HIS A 47 -14.94 12.63 7.97
CA HIS A 47 -14.37 13.80 8.63
C HIS A 47 -13.67 13.41 9.93
N ASP A 48 -12.38 13.77 10.03
CA ASP A 48 -11.54 13.64 11.23
C ASP A 48 -11.58 12.26 11.89
N TRP A 49 -11.75 11.21 11.09
CA TRP A 49 -11.73 9.85 11.60
C TRP A 49 -10.31 9.45 12.03
N ALA A 50 -10.18 9.05 13.29
CA ALA A 50 -8.97 8.47 13.83
C ALA A 50 -9.26 7.01 14.22
N PRO A 51 -8.61 6.01 13.59
CA PRO A 51 -8.85 4.62 13.95
C PRO A 51 -8.36 4.33 15.36
N ASN A 52 -9.14 3.53 16.10
CA ASN A 52 -8.67 2.90 17.32
C ASN A 52 -7.94 1.57 16.99
N SER A 53 -7.42 0.90 18.02
CA SER A 53 -6.72 -0.38 17.87
C SER A 53 -7.58 -1.47 17.23
N GLU A 54 -8.88 -1.52 17.52
CA GLU A 54 -9.80 -2.48 16.92
C GLU A 54 -9.99 -2.24 15.42
N ASN A 55 -10.06 -0.97 14.99
CA ASN A 55 -10.14 -0.63 13.57
C ASN A 55 -8.87 -1.06 12.81
N LEU A 56 -7.70 -0.79 13.39
CA LEU A 56 -6.40 -1.19 12.81
C LEU A 56 -6.27 -2.71 12.73
N PHE A 57 -6.70 -3.40 13.78
CA PHE A 57 -6.73 -4.86 13.82
C PHE A 57 -7.68 -5.42 12.77
N ALA A 58 -8.89 -4.89 12.64
CA ALA A 58 -9.87 -5.33 11.64
C ALA A 58 -9.36 -5.14 10.20
N LEU A 59 -8.70 -4.02 9.90
CA LEU A 59 -8.04 -3.81 8.60
C LEU A 59 -6.94 -4.85 8.37
N THR A 60 -6.14 -5.13 9.39
CA THR A 60 -5.08 -6.15 9.34
C THR A 60 -5.63 -7.54 9.06
N GLU A 61 -6.62 -7.99 9.83
CA GLU A 61 -7.27 -9.29 9.65
C GLU A 61 -7.90 -9.42 8.27
N LYS A 62 -8.49 -8.34 7.74
CA LYS A 62 -9.06 -8.34 6.39
C LYS A 62 -7.98 -8.52 5.33
N VAL A 63 -6.83 -7.87 5.45
CA VAL A 63 -5.69 -8.08 4.52
C VAL A 63 -5.22 -9.54 4.58
N VAL A 64 -4.99 -10.04 5.79
CA VAL A 64 -4.48 -11.41 6.00
C VAL A 64 -5.47 -12.43 5.44
N GLY A 65 -6.73 -12.38 5.86
CA GLY A 65 -7.74 -13.37 5.49
C GLY A 65 -8.20 -13.29 4.03
N LYS A 66 -8.30 -12.09 3.43
CA LYS A 66 -8.74 -11.97 2.03
C LYS A 66 -7.61 -12.17 1.02
N TYR A 67 -6.39 -11.76 1.32
CA TYR A 67 -5.33 -11.69 0.31
C TYR A 67 -4.15 -12.62 0.63
N ILE A 68 -3.61 -12.59 1.85
CA ILE A 68 -2.37 -13.33 2.18
C ILE A 68 -2.63 -14.82 2.35
N THR A 69 -3.58 -15.22 3.21
CA THR A 69 -3.91 -16.64 3.46
C THR A 69 -4.40 -17.34 2.19
N LYS A 70 -5.02 -16.60 1.26
CA LYS A 70 -5.49 -17.12 -0.02
C LYS A 70 -4.42 -17.21 -1.11
N ALA A 71 -3.19 -16.75 -0.85
CA ALA A 71 -2.08 -16.81 -1.79
C ALA A 71 -2.45 -16.29 -3.19
N LEU A 72 -3.06 -15.09 -3.26
CA LEU A 72 -3.47 -14.50 -4.52
C LEU A 72 -2.28 -14.16 -5.41
N LEU A 73 -2.42 -14.47 -6.69
CA LEU A 73 -1.50 -14.02 -7.73
C LEU A 73 -1.69 -12.54 -8.02
N ILE A 74 -0.59 -11.88 -8.36
CA ILE A 74 -0.55 -10.48 -8.79
C ILE A 74 -0.07 -10.47 -10.24
N GLU A 75 -1.01 -10.24 -11.14
CA GLU A 75 -0.81 -10.31 -12.59
C GLU A 75 -0.47 -8.92 -13.14
N PRO A 76 0.74 -8.71 -13.71
CA PRO A 76 1.05 -7.50 -14.45
C PRO A 76 0.43 -7.58 -15.86
N LEU A 77 -0.36 -6.60 -16.23
CA LEU A 77 -0.97 -6.47 -17.55
C LEU A 77 -0.43 -5.20 -18.21
N PHE A 78 0.29 -5.36 -19.32
CA PHE A 78 0.68 -4.22 -20.14
C PHE A 78 -0.49 -3.84 -21.05
N VAL A 79 -0.98 -2.61 -20.89
CA VAL A 79 -2.15 -2.08 -21.59
C VAL A 79 -1.82 -0.75 -22.25
N SER A 80 -2.62 -0.32 -23.23
CA SER A 80 -2.46 1.00 -23.82
C SER A 80 -2.72 2.09 -22.77
N LEU A 81 -2.05 3.24 -22.92
CA LEU A 81 -2.28 4.37 -22.03
C LEU A 81 -3.76 4.80 -22.08
N GLU A 82 -4.35 4.88 -23.28
CA GLU A 82 -5.76 5.22 -23.48
C GLU A 82 -6.71 4.34 -22.65
N PHE A 83 -6.57 3.00 -22.75
CA PHE A 83 -7.39 2.07 -21.97
C PHE A 83 -7.24 2.28 -20.47
N ALA A 84 -6.01 2.53 -20.00
CA ALA A 84 -5.77 2.77 -18.58
C ALA A 84 -6.37 4.09 -18.11
N MET A 85 -6.32 5.14 -18.94
CA MET A 85 -6.97 6.42 -18.63
C MET A 85 -8.48 6.21 -18.51
N ASP A 86 -9.11 5.48 -19.44
CA ASP A 86 -10.54 5.17 -19.34
C ASP A 86 -10.90 4.35 -18.10
N LEU A 87 -10.06 3.38 -17.73
CA LEU A 87 -10.25 2.55 -16.53
C LEU A 87 -10.25 3.39 -15.24
N PHE A 88 -9.46 4.46 -15.19
CA PHE A 88 -9.32 5.33 -14.02
C PHE A 88 -9.95 6.72 -14.20
N ASP A 89 -10.90 6.88 -15.14
CA ASP A 89 -11.50 8.17 -15.52
C ASP A 89 -11.96 9.02 -14.31
N SER A 90 -12.59 8.37 -13.34
CA SER A 90 -13.11 9.06 -12.15
C SER A 90 -12.05 9.48 -11.12
N ASN A 91 -10.79 9.05 -11.26
CA ASN A 91 -9.74 9.25 -10.26
C ASN A 91 -8.55 10.05 -10.82
N ILE A 92 -8.61 11.37 -10.64
CA ILE A 92 -7.60 12.33 -11.12
C ILE A 92 -6.18 11.95 -10.67
N SER A 93 -5.99 11.47 -9.44
CA SER A 93 -4.65 11.12 -8.95
C SER A 93 -4.08 9.87 -9.61
N LYS A 94 -4.94 8.95 -10.07
CA LYS A 94 -4.51 7.81 -10.89
C LYS A 94 -4.17 8.26 -12.31
N GLN A 95 -4.91 9.20 -12.89
CA GLN A 95 -4.58 9.78 -14.20
C GLN A 95 -3.20 10.45 -14.21
N GLU A 96 -2.93 11.26 -13.19
CA GLU A 96 -1.61 11.90 -13.01
C GLU A 96 -0.51 10.83 -12.91
N LEU A 97 -0.74 9.79 -12.12
CA LEU A 97 0.19 8.67 -11.97
C LEU A 97 0.43 7.93 -13.29
N LEU A 98 -0.61 7.63 -14.07
CA LEU A 98 -0.49 6.97 -15.38
C LEU A 98 0.45 7.75 -16.31
N HIS A 99 0.32 9.07 -16.35
CA HIS A 99 1.22 9.91 -17.12
C HIS A 99 2.66 9.90 -16.60
N GLU A 100 2.88 9.76 -15.30
CA GLU A 100 4.23 9.62 -14.71
C GLU A 100 4.88 8.27 -15.04
N ILE A 101 4.11 7.16 -15.07
CA ILE A 101 4.66 5.79 -15.20
C ILE A 101 4.57 5.20 -16.60
N LYS A 102 4.02 5.95 -17.57
CA LYS A 102 3.91 5.48 -18.96
C LYS A 102 5.26 5.11 -19.54
N GLN A 103 5.23 4.08 -20.36
CA GLN A 103 6.37 3.55 -21.09
C GLN A 103 6.07 3.65 -22.58
N GLU A 104 7.11 3.85 -23.37
CA GLU A 104 7.04 3.84 -24.82
C GLU A 104 7.62 2.52 -25.31
N THR A 105 6.85 1.80 -26.14
CA THR A 105 7.32 0.56 -26.76
C THR A 105 8.24 0.87 -27.94
N ASN A 106 8.95 -0.14 -28.44
CA ASN A 106 9.81 0.00 -29.62
C ASN A 106 9.07 0.53 -30.87
N ASN A 107 7.74 0.40 -30.91
CA ASN A 107 6.91 0.84 -32.01
C ASN A 107 6.35 2.26 -31.82
N GLY A 108 6.74 2.97 -30.75
CA GLY A 108 6.27 4.32 -30.42
C GLY A 108 4.91 4.36 -29.70
N GLU A 109 4.30 3.20 -29.43
CA GLU A 109 3.02 3.14 -28.69
C GLU A 109 3.25 3.35 -27.20
N GLN A 110 2.41 4.18 -26.57
CA GLN A 110 2.44 4.43 -25.13
C GLN A 110 1.56 3.43 -24.38
N GLY A 111 2.14 2.81 -23.35
CA GLY A 111 1.44 1.87 -22.50
C GLY A 111 1.89 1.94 -21.05
N VAL A 112 1.15 1.28 -20.17
CA VAL A 112 1.41 1.18 -18.74
C VAL A 112 1.21 -0.25 -18.26
N ILE A 113 1.82 -0.60 -17.13
CA ILE A 113 1.53 -1.85 -16.43
C ILE A 113 0.47 -1.57 -15.36
N ILE A 114 -0.70 -2.19 -15.51
CA ILE A 114 -1.69 -2.30 -14.43
C ILE A 114 -1.50 -3.65 -13.73
N TYR A 115 -1.79 -3.72 -12.44
CA TYR A 115 -1.70 -4.96 -11.67
C TYR A 115 -3.08 -5.42 -11.24
N ARG A 116 -3.40 -6.68 -11.50
CA ARG A 116 -4.62 -7.34 -11.03
C ARG A 116 -4.29 -8.32 -9.92
N MET A 117 -5.03 -8.23 -8.82
CA MET A 117 -4.99 -9.20 -7.71
C MET A 117 -6.42 -9.58 -7.32
N GLY A 118 -6.88 -10.73 -7.81
CA GLY A 118 -8.29 -11.11 -7.71
C GLY A 118 -9.18 -10.08 -8.43
N ASP A 119 -10.04 -9.41 -7.67
CA ASP A 119 -10.94 -8.37 -8.19
C ASP A 119 -10.36 -6.95 -8.04
N PHE A 120 -9.23 -6.80 -7.36
CA PHE A 120 -8.59 -5.51 -7.18
C PHE A 120 -7.65 -5.21 -8.36
N VAL A 121 -7.80 -4.04 -8.98
CA VAL A 121 -6.96 -3.57 -10.09
C VAL A 121 -6.41 -2.19 -9.74
N ASP A 122 -5.09 -2.04 -9.80
CA ASP A 122 -4.43 -0.78 -9.46
C ASP A 122 -3.05 -0.64 -10.13
N ILE A 123 -2.46 0.56 -10.06
CA ILE A 123 -1.17 0.94 -10.65
C ILE A 123 -0.13 1.32 -9.57
N THR A 124 1.14 1.14 -9.90
CA THR A 124 2.27 1.49 -9.02
C THR A 124 3.53 1.83 -9.84
N TYR A 125 4.50 2.50 -9.21
CA TYR A 125 5.73 2.99 -9.83
C TYR A 125 6.77 1.90 -10.19
N GLY A 126 6.50 0.62 -9.93
CA GLY A 126 7.46 -0.43 -10.25
C GLY A 126 6.98 -1.83 -9.90
N PRO A 127 7.81 -2.86 -10.14
CA PRO A 127 7.38 -4.24 -10.06
C PRO A 127 6.94 -4.65 -8.66
N LEU A 128 5.94 -5.53 -8.62
CA LEU A 128 5.41 -6.22 -7.45
C LEU A 128 5.99 -7.64 -7.37
N ILE A 129 5.97 -8.25 -6.19
CA ILE A 129 6.18 -9.70 -6.09
C ILE A 129 4.95 -10.43 -6.68
N PRO A 130 5.12 -11.63 -7.27
CA PRO A 130 4.08 -12.25 -8.10
C PRO A 130 2.94 -12.89 -7.30
N CYS A 131 3.10 -13.11 -6.00
CA CYS A 131 2.10 -13.78 -5.16
C CYS A 131 2.12 -13.23 -3.73
N THR A 132 0.95 -13.11 -3.11
CA THR A 132 0.82 -12.65 -1.71
C THR A 132 1.35 -13.68 -0.70
N SER A 133 1.57 -14.94 -1.10
CA SER A 133 2.07 -16.00 -0.21
C SER A 133 3.49 -15.78 0.31
N HIS A 134 4.23 -14.83 -0.26
CA HIS A 134 5.55 -14.43 0.25
C HIS A 134 5.47 -13.49 1.46
N VAL A 135 4.28 -13.00 1.81
CA VAL A 135 4.06 -12.22 3.04
C VAL A 135 3.72 -13.18 4.17
N ASP A 136 4.42 -13.10 5.30
CA ASP A 136 4.14 -13.92 6.49
C ASP A 136 3.46 -13.10 7.59
N LYS A 137 4.10 -12.01 8.03
CA LYS A 137 3.49 -11.06 8.97
C LYS A 137 3.08 -9.79 8.26
N PHE A 138 1.93 -9.24 8.65
CA PHE A 138 1.41 -7.97 8.14
C PHE A 138 0.61 -7.28 9.25
N ALA A 139 0.80 -5.97 9.42
CA ALA A 139 -0.04 -5.16 10.30
C ALA A 139 -0.25 -3.76 9.72
N VAL A 140 -1.48 -3.27 9.83
CA VAL A 140 -1.81 -1.85 9.71
C VAL A 140 -1.60 -1.24 11.09
N THR A 141 -0.64 -0.34 11.24
CA THR A 141 -0.21 0.13 12.56
C THR A 141 -0.62 1.56 12.85
N LYS A 142 -0.89 2.35 11.82
CA LYS A 142 -1.26 3.76 11.96
C LYS A 142 -2.03 4.25 10.76
N VAL A 143 -2.94 5.20 10.98
CA VAL A 143 -3.49 6.03 9.92
C VAL A 143 -3.26 7.49 10.30
N GLU A 144 -2.66 8.25 9.40
CA GLU A 144 -2.48 9.69 9.56
C GLU A 144 -3.44 10.41 8.62
N HIS A 145 -4.08 11.47 9.09
CA HIS A 145 -4.97 12.31 8.29
C HIS A 145 -4.35 13.71 8.16
N GLU A 146 -4.04 14.11 6.93
CA GLU A 146 -3.46 15.41 6.61
C GLU A 146 -3.97 15.88 5.25
N ASN A 147 -4.36 17.16 5.12
CA ASN A 147 -4.78 17.77 3.85
C ASN A 147 -5.87 16.97 3.09
N SER A 148 -6.88 16.47 3.81
CA SER A 148 -7.97 15.63 3.27
C SER A 148 -7.52 14.29 2.67
N GLN A 149 -6.34 13.81 3.07
CA GLN A 149 -5.80 12.51 2.66
C GLN A 149 -5.52 11.65 3.89
N TYR A 150 -5.94 10.39 3.82
CA TYR A 150 -5.63 9.36 4.79
C TYR A 150 -4.41 8.57 4.30
N ARG A 151 -3.35 8.56 5.10
CA ARG A 151 -2.14 7.75 4.91
C ARG A 151 -2.26 6.51 5.79
N PHE A 152 -2.54 5.37 5.18
CA PHE A 152 -2.54 4.08 5.85
C PHE A 152 -1.11 3.56 5.90
N ILE A 153 -0.61 3.27 7.09
CA ILE A 153 0.77 2.86 7.35
C ILE A 153 0.76 1.43 7.86
N GLY A 154 1.65 0.61 7.32
CA GLY A 154 1.82 -0.76 7.76
C GLY A 154 3.26 -1.23 7.83
N VAL A 155 3.43 -2.37 8.48
CA VAL A 155 4.67 -3.14 8.61
C VAL A 155 4.43 -4.59 8.22
N SER A 156 5.49 -5.26 7.79
CA SER A 156 5.38 -6.58 7.18
C SER A 156 6.71 -7.33 7.22
N ILE A 157 6.65 -8.66 7.30
CA ILE A 157 7.81 -9.54 7.26
C ILE A 157 7.61 -10.62 6.17
N PRO A 158 8.58 -10.77 5.25
CA PRO A 158 8.56 -11.84 4.26
C PRO A 158 8.61 -13.22 4.90
N LYS A 159 8.00 -14.20 4.26
CA LYS A 159 7.92 -15.59 4.73
C LYS A 159 9.27 -16.29 4.87
N GLU A 160 10.26 -15.83 4.14
CA GLU A 160 11.63 -16.33 4.20
C GLU A 160 12.37 -15.83 5.46
N LEU A 161 11.89 -14.79 6.13
CA LEU A 161 12.51 -14.21 7.32
C LEU A 161 11.80 -14.67 8.60
N LYS A 162 12.59 -15.25 9.52
CA LYS A 162 12.09 -15.63 10.85
C LYS A 162 11.94 -14.37 11.72
N CYS A 163 10.76 -14.20 12.32
CA CYS A 163 10.48 -13.11 13.25
C CYS A 163 9.74 -13.66 14.47
N SER A 164 10.36 -13.55 15.65
CA SER A 164 9.70 -13.91 16.91
C SER A 164 8.50 -12.99 17.19
N SER A 165 7.60 -13.37 18.10
CA SER A 165 6.51 -12.48 18.53
C SER A 165 7.06 -11.20 19.17
N TYR A 166 8.07 -11.34 20.04
CA TYR A 166 8.73 -10.19 20.67
C TYR A 166 9.33 -9.20 19.65
N SER A 167 10.05 -9.72 18.64
CA SER A 167 10.61 -8.88 17.57
C SER A 167 9.53 -8.21 16.73
N TRP A 168 8.40 -8.89 16.52
CA TRP A 168 7.27 -8.37 15.76
C TRP A 168 6.60 -7.21 16.48
N ASP A 169 6.40 -7.33 17.80
CA ASP A 169 5.83 -6.26 18.63
C ASP A 169 6.70 -5.00 18.57
N ILE A 170 8.04 -5.16 18.69
CA ILE A 170 9.00 -4.05 18.54
C ILE A 170 8.87 -3.36 17.18
N ILE A 171 8.73 -4.13 16.09
CA ILE A 171 8.59 -3.58 14.74
C ILE A 171 7.29 -2.79 14.61
N CYS A 172 6.19 -3.30 15.16
CA CYS A 172 4.90 -2.63 15.16
C CYS A 172 4.98 -1.31 15.94
N ASP A 173 5.55 -1.33 17.14
CA ASP A 173 5.70 -0.14 17.99
C ASP A 173 6.59 0.92 17.33
N ALA A 174 7.71 0.51 16.72
CA ALA A 174 8.64 1.41 16.06
C ALA A 174 8.01 2.18 14.87
N SER A 175 7.01 1.59 14.21
CA SER A 175 6.33 2.18 13.05
C SER A 175 5.41 3.35 13.40
N VAL A 176 4.98 3.47 14.67
CA VAL A 176 4.09 4.53 15.14
C VAL A 176 4.87 5.81 15.48
N ILE A 177 6.19 5.68 15.70
CA ILE A 177 7.08 6.77 16.13
C ILE A 177 7.43 7.68 14.93
N PRO A 178 7.23 9.01 15.03
CA PRO A 178 7.61 9.94 13.97
C PRO A 178 9.13 9.89 13.66
N PRO A 179 9.55 10.05 12.39
CA PRO A 179 10.95 9.91 11.96
C PRO A 179 11.94 10.81 12.73
N VAL A 180 11.48 11.99 13.18
CA VAL A 180 12.28 12.95 13.96
C VAL A 180 12.74 12.38 15.31
N LYS A 181 11.98 11.47 15.92
CA LYS A 181 12.36 10.81 17.18
C LYS A 181 13.25 9.58 16.94
N GLN A 182 13.08 8.87 15.83
CA GLN A 182 13.91 7.69 15.50
C GLN A 182 15.39 8.07 15.31
N GLN A 183 15.69 9.20 14.66
CA GLN A 183 17.07 9.68 14.50
C GLN A 183 17.74 10.10 15.81
N LYS A 184 16.97 10.57 16.80
CA LYS A 184 17.53 10.88 18.14
C LYS A 184 17.86 9.60 18.90
N LEU A 185 17.00 8.58 18.84
CA LEU A 185 17.23 7.29 19.52
C LEU A 185 18.48 6.58 18.98
N LEU A 186 18.65 6.56 17.65
CA LEU A 186 19.85 5.97 17.01
C LEU A 186 21.15 6.72 17.37
N LYS A 187 21.07 8.02 17.65
CA LYS A 187 22.24 8.83 18.05
C LYS A 187 22.57 8.75 19.54
N THR A 188 21.64 8.32 20.39
CA THR A 188 21.85 8.14 21.83
C THR A 188 22.35 6.74 22.22
N SER A 189 22.41 5.81 21.26
CA SER A 189 22.89 4.43 21.46
C SER A 189 24.34 4.21 20.99
N VAL A 190 25.13 5.28 20.85
CA VAL A 190 26.57 5.27 20.56
C VAL A 190 27.32 5.91 21.71
#